data_AF-A0A7V0UAR5-F1
#
_entry.id   AF-A0A7V0UAR5-F1
#
_cell.length_a   1.000
_cell.length_b   1.000
_cell.length_c   1.000
_cell.angle_alpha   90.00
_cell.angle_beta   90.00
_cell.angle_gamma   90.00
#
_symmetry.space_group_name_H-M   'P 1'
#
loop_
_entity.id
_entity.type
_entity.pdbx_description
1 polymer ?
#
loop_
_entity_poly.entity_id
_entity_poly.type
_entity_poly.pdbx_seq_one_letter_code
_entity_poly.pdbx_strand_id
1 'polypeptide(L)'
;MIGDKSFLQKLTLPRKRPFTNIYQFKCSLLETNPLIWRRIQVPESYTFYDLHVAIQDAMDWQDYHLHHFEVPDQERKGTRVHIECPWWDPWDMENDWLITTEVFIKDFFKQPSIEALYRYDYGDSWEMSVRLEKISPKKKNTIYPICQDGELAAPPEDCGGIPGYDRCFEAFVSADELDLITDPYEKEEIENILEWLGDWGPITFNPELIVFDDPRERFIKALELE
;
A
#
# COMPACT_ATOMS: atom_id res chain seq x y z
N MET A 1 24.25 -8.99 -22.14
CA MET A 1 24.60 -10.23 -21.40
C MET A 1 25.67 -9.90 -20.38
N ILE A 2 25.45 -10.36 -19.13
CA ILE A 2 26.18 -10.04 -17.88
C ILE A 2 25.83 -8.65 -17.32
N GLY A 3 24.61 -8.50 -16.79
CA GLY A 3 24.18 -7.30 -16.05
C GLY A 3 22.94 -7.56 -15.18
N ASP A 4 22.00 -8.36 -15.68
CA ASP A 4 20.69 -8.58 -15.07
C ASP A 4 20.70 -9.34 -13.74
N LYS A 5 21.45 -10.45 -13.67
CA LYS A 5 21.39 -11.30 -12.48
C LYS A 5 22.18 -10.77 -11.29
N SER A 6 23.09 -9.81 -11.46
CA SER A 6 24.03 -9.46 -10.38
C SER A 6 23.46 -8.52 -9.33
N PHE A 7 22.47 -7.70 -9.69
CA PHE A 7 21.78 -6.80 -8.76
C PHE A 7 20.69 -7.55 -7.99
N LEU A 8 19.81 -8.28 -8.69
CA LEU A 8 18.81 -9.17 -8.08
C LEU A 8 19.45 -10.26 -7.19
N GLN A 9 20.63 -10.80 -7.54
CA GLN A 9 21.36 -11.77 -6.69
C GLN A 9 21.90 -11.18 -5.38
N LYS A 10 21.83 -9.86 -5.18
CA LYS A 10 22.26 -9.19 -3.94
C LYS A 10 21.11 -8.75 -3.04
N LEU A 11 19.86 -8.83 -3.50
CA LEU A 11 18.73 -8.42 -2.69
C LEU A 11 18.52 -9.38 -1.52
N THR A 12 18.33 -8.81 -0.34
CA THR A 12 18.07 -9.59 0.85
C THR A 12 16.63 -10.06 0.81
N LEU A 13 16.43 -11.36 0.57
CA LEU A 13 15.11 -11.97 0.68
C LEU A 13 14.48 -11.62 2.04
N PRO A 14 13.20 -11.20 2.09
CA PRO A 14 12.49 -10.98 3.34
C PRO A 14 12.52 -12.22 4.23
N ARG A 15 12.60 -11.98 5.54
CA ARG A 15 12.68 -13.04 6.57
C ARG A 15 11.99 -12.57 7.83
N LYS A 16 11.37 -13.51 8.55
CA LYS A 16 10.86 -13.25 9.90
C LYS A 16 12.02 -12.92 10.84
N ARG A 17 11.85 -11.85 11.62
CA ARG A 17 12.83 -11.35 12.57
C ARG A 17 12.21 -11.27 13.97
N PRO A 18 12.97 -11.52 15.04
CA PRO A 18 12.46 -11.34 16.39
C PRO A 18 12.21 -9.85 16.68
N PHE A 19 11.15 -9.57 17.42
CA PHE A 19 10.77 -8.22 17.86
C PHE A 19 10.18 -8.25 19.27
N THR A 20 10.24 -7.13 19.97
CA THR A 20 9.63 -6.94 21.30
C THR A 20 8.56 -5.86 21.28
N ASN A 21 8.63 -4.90 20.36
CA ASN A 21 7.60 -3.89 20.15
C ASN A 21 6.88 -4.03 18.82
N ILE A 22 5.68 -3.45 18.77
CA ILE A 22 4.88 -3.25 17.57
C ILE A 22 4.71 -1.77 17.31
N TYR A 23 4.63 -1.45 16.02
CA TYR A 23 4.37 -0.12 15.51
C TYR A 23 2.94 -0.10 15.00
N GLN A 24 2.15 0.87 15.46
CA GLN A 24 0.82 1.13 14.95
C GLN A 24 0.88 2.28 13.95
N PHE A 25 0.55 1.99 12.71
CA PHE A 25 0.43 2.99 11.65
C PHE A 25 -1.03 3.29 11.36
N LYS A 26 -1.32 4.56 11.08
CA LYS A 26 -2.50 4.94 10.32
C LYS A 26 -2.05 5.21 8.88
N CYS A 27 -2.57 4.43 7.96
CA CYS A 27 -2.35 4.55 6.52
C CYS A 27 -3.61 5.19 5.92
N SER A 28 -3.50 6.37 5.31
CA SER A 28 -4.66 7.11 4.78
C SER A 28 -4.42 7.43 3.32
N LEU A 29 -5.36 7.04 2.45
CA LEU A 29 -5.28 7.33 1.02
C LEU A 29 -5.59 8.83 0.81
N LEU A 30 -4.66 9.53 0.19
CA LEU A 30 -4.77 10.95 -0.07
C LEU A 30 -5.78 11.21 -1.19
N GLU A 31 -6.26 12.44 -1.26
CA GLU A 31 -7.21 12.90 -2.29
C GLU A 31 -8.56 12.17 -2.34
N THR A 32 -8.89 11.37 -1.32
CA THR A 32 -10.21 10.74 -1.16
C THR A 32 -11.11 11.52 -0.21
N ASN A 33 -12.40 11.61 -0.55
CA ASN A 33 -13.43 12.18 0.31
C ASN A 33 -14.77 11.43 0.14
N PRO A 34 -15.24 10.67 1.16
CA PRO A 34 -14.68 10.55 2.51
C PRO A 34 -13.33 9.82 2.54
N LEU A 35 -12.57 10.03 3.63
CA LEU A 35 -11.22 9.50 3.75
C LEU A 35 -11.21 7.97 3.82
N ILE A 36 -10.48 7.31 2.93
CA ILE A 36 -10.20 5.87 3.00
C ILE A 36 -8.94 5.66 3.84
N TRP A 37 -9.01 4.81 4.87
CA TRP A 37 -7.86 4.59 5.76
C TRP A 37 -7.86 3.24 6.46
N ARG A 38 -6.67 2.82 6.89
CA ARG A 38 -6.40 1.58 7.65
C ARG A 38 -5.54 1.89 8.86
N ARG A 39 -5.76 1.18 9.97
CA ARG A 39 -4.88 1.21 11.13
C ARG A 39 -4.29 -0.17 11.34
N ILE A 40 -3.03 -0.33 10.98
CA ILE A 40 -2.31 -1.60 11.05
C ILE A 40 -1.30 -1.61 12.18
N GLN A 41 -1.10 -2.76 12.82
CA GLN A 41 -0.01 -3.00 13.75
C GLN A 41 0.97 -4.00 13.15
N VAL A 42 2.23 -3.58 13.02
CA VAL A 42 3.31 -4.37 12.43
C VAL A 42 4.47 -4.54 13.42
N PRO A 43 5.27 -5.60 13.31
CA PRO A 43 6.51 -5.74 14.06
C PRO A 43 7.47 -4.56 13.83
N GLU A 44 8.14 -4.07 14.88
CA GLU A 44 9.18 -3.02 14.74
C GLU A 44 10.37 -3.46 13.85
N SER A 45 10.54 -4.78 13.67
CA SER A 45 11.60 -5.39 12.89
C SER A 45 11.29 -5.50 11.39
N TYR A 46 10.16 -4.94 10.93
CA TYR A 46 9.80 -4.88 9.52
C TYR A 46 10.78 -4.01 8.73
N THR A 47 11.04 -4.41 7.49
CA THR A 47 11.59 -3.52 6.47
C THR A 47 10.49 -2.66 5.86
N PHE A 48 10.84 -1.67 5.05
CA PHE A 48 9.86 -0.93 4.27
C PHE A 48 9.11 -1.84 3.28
N TYR A 49 9.75 -2.89 2.77
CA TYR A 49 9.08 -3.89 1.94
C TYR A 49 8.07 -4.71 2.75
N ASP A 50 8.42 -5.15 3.97
CA ASP A 50 7.48 -5.85 4.85
C ASP A 50 6.26 -4.96 5.18
N LEU A 51 6.47 -3.64 5.33
CA LEU A 51 5.40 -2.65 5.52
C LEU A 51 4.55 -2.46 4.26
N HIS A 52 5.17 -2.39 3.08
CA HIS A 52 4.49 -2.35 1.78
C HIS A 52 3.53 -3.53 1.63
N VAL A 53 3.98 -4.75 1.87
CA VAL A 53 3.13 -5.96 1.81
C VAL A 53 1.92 -5.83 2.75
N ALA A 54 2.14 -5.35 3.98
CA ALA A 54 1.05 -5.14 4.93
C ALA A 54 0.07 -4.02 4.51
N ILE A 55 0.53 -2.99 3.78
CA ILE A 55 -0.34 -1.95 3.23
C ILE A 55 -1.18 -2.53 2.09
N GLN A 56 -0.56 -3.26 1.16
CA GLN A 56 -1.23 -3.93 0.05
C GLN A 56 -2.35 -4.85 0.56
N ASP A 57 -2.06 -5.71 1.53
CA ASP A 57 -3.05 -6.60 2.16
C ASP A 57 -4.20 -5.83 2.82
N ALA A 58 -3.90 -4.73 3.50
CA ALA A 58 -4.92 -3.93 4.17
C ALA A 58 -5.78 -3.13 3.18
N MET A 59 -5.27 -2.85 1.99
CA MET A 59 -5.96 -2.17 0.90
C MET A 59 -6.54 -3.13 -0.14
N ASP A 60 -6.44 -4.45 0.06
CA ASP A 60 -6.91 -5.46 -0.91
C ASP A 60 -6.33 -5.29 -2.33
N TRP A 61 -5.13 -4.71 -2.40
CA TRP A 61 -4.37 -4.55 -3.65
C TRP A 61 -3.50 -5.77 -3.93
N GLN A 62 -3.12 -5.94 -5.20
CA GLN A 62 -2.56 -7.17 -5.73
C GLN A 62 -1.04 -7.11 -5.93
N ASP A 63 -0.40 -5.98 -5.59
CA ASP A 63 1.05 -5.78 -5.66
C ASP A 63 1.62 -5.99 -7.09
N TYR A 64 0.90 -5.50 -8.11
CA TYR A 64 1.30 -5.59 -9.51
C TYR A 64 2.22 -4.45 -9.96
N HIS A 65 2.20 -3.34 -9.24
CA HIS A 65 2.87 -2.13 -9.66
C HIS A 65 4.03 -1.71 -8.75
N LEU A 66 4.85 -0.80 -9.27
CA LEU A 66 6.00 -0.24 -8.56
C LEU A 66 5.54 0.62 -7.38
N HIS A 67 6.41 0.73 -6.38
CA HIS A 67 6.11 1.51 -5.18
C HIS A 67 7.36 2.14 -4.59
N HIS A 68 7.18 3.26 -3.89
CA HIS A 68 8.24 3.85 -3.09
C HIS A 68 7.72 4.50 -1.82
N PHE A 69 8.65 4.81 -0.92
CA PHE A 69 8.38 5.65 0.23
C PHE A 69 9.26 6.89 0.21
N GLU A 70 8.71 8.01 0.65
CA GLU A 70 9.47 9.19 1.02
C GLU A 70 9.27 9.47 2.50
N VAL A 71 10.36 9.53 3.26
CA VAL A 71 10.31 9.68 4.72
C VAL A 71 11.16 10.89 5.14
N PRO A 72 10.75 11.69 6.14
CA PRO A 72 11.55 12.83 6.59
C PRO A 72 12.99 12.42 6.92
N ASP A 73 13.94 13.16 6.36
CA ASP A 73 15.36 12.98 6.64
C ASP A 73 15.65 13.46 8.07
N GLN A 74 16.20 12.57 8.89
CA GLN A 74 16.52 12.87 10.29
C GLN A 74 17.82 13.66 10.46
N GLU A 75 18.71 13.61 9.47
CA GLU A 75 19.99 14.31 9.47
C GLU A 75 19.87 15.68 8.79
N ARG A 76 19.04 15.78 7.75
CA ARG A 76 18.84 17.00 6.94
C ARG A 76 17.41 17.52 7.07
N LYS A 77 17.21 18.49 7.96
CA LYS A 77 15.88 19.09 8.17
C LYS A 77 15.32 19.67 6.88
N GLY A 78 14.07 19.32 6.56
CA GLY A 78 13.34 19.83 5.41
C GLY A 78 13.53 19.02 4.13
N THR A 79 14.32 17.94 4.15
CA THR A 79 14.42 17.00 3.04
C THR A 79 13.73 15.68 3.37
N ARG A 80 13.50 14.85 2.35
CA ARG A 80 12.99 13.49 2.47
C ARG A 80 14.01 12.52 1.89
N VAL A 81 14.06 11.32 2.46
CA VAL A 81 14.82 10.18 1.94
C VAL A 81 13.88 9.36 1.08
N HIS A 82 14.31 9.06 -0.15
CA HIS A 82 13.62 8.17 -1.07
C HIS A 82 14.02 6.72 -0.81
N ILE A 83 13.02 5.83 -0.73
CA ILE A 83 13.19 4.39 -0.51
C ILE A 83 12.40 3.66 -1.58
N GLU A 84 13.09 3.22 -2.62
CA GLU A 84 12.54 2.65 -3.85
C GLU A 84 12.35 1.13 -3.75
N CYS A 85 11.37 0.59 -4.48
CA CYS A 85 11.20 -0.85 -4.60
C CYS A 85 12.38 -1.49 -5.36
N PRO A 86 12.67 -2.77 -5.08
CA PRO A 86 13.78 -3.47 -5.75
C PRO A 86 13.55 -3.75 -7.24
N TRP A 87 12.34 -3.51 -7.74
CA TRP A 87 11.91 -3.79 -9.11
C TRP A 87 12.17 -2.62 -10.06
N TRP A 88 12.49 -1.44 -9.53
CA TRP A 88 12.84 -0.28 -10.34
C TRP A 88 14.16 -0.49 -11.09
N ASP A 89 14.28 0.11 -12.29
CA ASP A 89 15.49 0.00 -13.10
C ASP A 89 16.71 0.57 -12.32
N PRO A 90 17.73 -0.26 -11.99
CA PRO A 90 18.92 0.21 -11.30
C PRO A 90 19.70 1.30 -12.03
N TRP A 91 19.53 1.44 -13.35
CA TRP A 91 20.16 2.49 -14.16
C TRP A 91 19.50 3.86 -13.97
N ASP A 92 18.23 3.88 -13.56
CA ASP A 92 17.45 5.09 -13.32
C ASP A 92 17.44 5.48 -11.82
N MET A 93 18.08 4.69 -10.97
CA MET A 93 18.26 4.98 -9.54
C MET A 93 19.26 6.12 -9.32
N GLU A 94 18.92 7.08 -8.46
CA GLU A 94 19.92 8.03 -7.94
C GLU A 94 20.83 7.35 -6.89
N ASN A 95 22.05 7.86 -6.75
CA ASN A 95 23.08 7.22 -5.92
C ASN A 95 22.75 7.18 -4.41
N ASP A 96 21.79 7.96 -3.93
CA ASP A 96 21.43 8.10 -2.53
C ASP A 96 20.07 7.47 -2.18
N TRP A 97 19.34 6.93 -3.15
CA TRP A 97 18.11 6.19 -2.92
C TRP A 97 18.39 4.89 -2.17
N LEU A 98 17.51 4.57 -1.22
CA LEU A 98 17.56 3.32 -0.49
C LEU A 98 16.59 2.30 -1.10
N ILE A 99 16.71 1.02 -0.72
CA ILE A 99 15.84 -0.05 -1.23
C ILE A 99 14.95 -0.59 -0.12
N THR A 100 13.65 -0.81 -0.41
CA THR A 100 12.64 -1.19 0.59
C THR A 100 12.94 -2.50 1.31
N THR A 101 13.66 -3.45 0.68
CA THR A 101 14.07 -4.73 1.31
C THR A 101 15.25 -4.59 2.28
N GLU A 102 16.04 -3.52 2.18
CA GLU A 102 17.31 -3.37 2.89
C GLU A 102 17.21 -2.46 4.12
N VAL A 103 16.12 -1.69 4.23
CA VAL A 103 15.96 -0.66 5.26
C VAL A 103 14.83 -0.99 6.24
N PHE A 104 15.09 -0.84 7.54
CA PHE A 104 14.09 -1.09 8.58
C PHE A 104 13.22 0.14 8.88
N ILE A 105 11.93 -0.08 9.14
CA ILE A 105 11.01 0.99 9.52
C ILE A 105 11.45 1.67 10.82
N LYS A 106 12.02 0.93 11.77
CA LYS A 106 12.48 1.48 13.06
C LYS A 106 13.63 2.49 12.93
N ASP A 107 14.39 2.44 11.84
CA ASP A 107 15.49 3.35 11.61
C ASP A 107 14.97 4.77 11.27
N PHE A 108 13.74 4.86 10.77
CA PHE A 108 13.08 6.10 10.37
C PHE A 108 11.94 6.51 11.31
N PHE A 109 11.09 5.57 11.71
CA PHE A 109 9.97 5.79 12.62
C PHE A 109 10.41 5.62 14.09
N LYS A 110 11.21 6.57 14.58
CA LYS A 110 11.77 6.53 15.95
C LYS A 110 10.80 6.96 17.04
N GLN A 111 9.75 7.71 16.68
CA GLN A 111 8.75 8.21 17.61
C GLN A 111 7.41 8.44 16.90
N PRO A 112 6.28 8.44 17.64
CA PRO A 112 4.98 8.80 17.09
C PRO A 112 5.00 10.17 16.37
N SER A 113 4.05 10.32 15.45
CA SER A 113 3.85 11.49 14.57
C SER A 113 4.81 11.60 13.38
N ILE A 114 5.80 10.71 13.25
CA ILE A 114 6.57 10.60 12.00
C ILE A 114 5.65 10.05 10.91
N GLU A 115 5.70 10.66 9.74
CA GLU A 115 4.83 10.37 8.61
C GLU A 115 5.65 10.22 7.32
N ALA A 116 5.48 9.08 6.66
CA ALA A 116 5.98 8.83 5.32
C ALA A 116 4.87 9.08 4.28
N LEU A 117 5.29 9.45 3.07
CA LEU A 117 4.46 9.32 1.89
C LEU A 117 4.78 7.96 1.29
N TYR A 118 3.76 7.17 0.98
CA TYR A 118 3.86 5.93 0.25
C TYR A 118 3.17 6.13 -1.09
N ARG A 119 3.83 5.77 -2.18
CA ARG A 119 3.23 5.79 -3.51
C ARG A 119 3.20 4.38 -4.07
N TYR A 120 2.07 4.00 -4.66
CA TYR A 120 1.87 2.74 -5.36
C TYR A 120 1.25 3.01 -6.73
N ASP A 121 1.69 2.25 -7.72
CA ASP A 121 1.32 2.40 -9.13
C ASP A 121 1.75 3.75 -9.70
N TYR A 122 2.75 3.75 -10.59
CA TYR A 122 3.24 5.00 -11.18
C TYR A 122 2.35 5.49 -12.34
N GLY A 123 1.41 4.66 -12.80
CA GLY A 123 0.32 5.04 -13.70
C GLY A 123 -0.81 5.72 -12.93
N ASP A 124 -1.50 4.98 -12.06
CA ASP A 124 -2.65 5.48 -11.31
C ASP A 124 -2.28 6.44 -10.17
N SER A 125 -1.03 6.35 -9.68
CA SER A 125 -0.42 7.27 -8.73
C SER A 125 -1.11 7.33 -7.38
N TRP A 126 -1.41 6.17 -6.78
CA TRP A 126 -1.99 6.10 -5.45
C TRP A 126 -1.01 6.61 -4.39
N GLU A 127 -1.36 7.72 -3.74
CA GLU A 127 -0.55 8.31 -2.66
C GLU A 127 -1.21 8.10 -1.30
N MET A 128 -0.45 7.57 -0.34
CA MET A 128 -0.89 7.35 1.03
C MET A 128 0.01 8.04 2.04
N SER A 129 -0.61 8.67 3.02
CA SER A 129 0.06 9.09 4.25
C SER A 129 0.18 7.91 5.20
N VAL A 130 1.41 7.55 5.59
CA VAL A 130 1.72 6.45 6.51
C VAL A 130 2.31 7.03 7.79
N ARG A 131 1.46 7.24 8.79
CA ARG A 131 1.81 7.92 10.04
C ARG A 131 1.95 6.94 11.19
N LEU A 132 3.09 6.97 11.88
CA LEU A 132 3.28 6.22 13.13
C LEU A 132 2.45 6.87 14.26
N GLU A 133 1.42 6.19 14.74
CA GLU A 133 0.58 6.67 15.85
C GLU A 133 1.12 6.25 17.21
N LYS A 134 1.69 5.03 17.31
CA LYS A 134 2.07 4.44 18.60
C LYS A 134 3.13 3.38 18.45
N ILE A 135 4.05 3.34 19.42
CA ILE A 135 4.97 2.21 19.64
C ILE A 135 4.57 1.57 20.98
N SER A 136 4.41 0.24 21.01
CA SER A 136 4.06 -0.45 22.25
C SER A 136 4.61 -1.89 22.31
N PRO A 137 4.76 -2.49 23.50
CA PRO A 137 5.20 -3.87 23.63
C PRO A 137 4.23 -4.83 22.90
N LYS A 138 4.77 -5.86 22.24
CA LYS A 138 3.95 -6.89 21.60
C LYS A 138 3.08 -7.62 22.62
N LYS A 139 1.83 -7.93 22.25
CA LYS A 139 0.94 -8.73 23.09
C LYS A 139 1.38 -10.21 23.05
N LYS A 140 1.27 -10.89 24.19
CA LYS A 140 1.55 -12.34 24.28
C LYS A 140 0.52 -13.10 23.43
N ASN A 141 0.96 -14.15 22.74
CA ASN A 141 0.12 -15.03 21.91
C ASN A 141 -0.64 -14.32 20.78
N THR A 142 -0.13 -13.18 20.31
CA THR A 142 -0.68 -12.47 19.15
C THR A 142 0.23 -12.66 17.94
N ILE A 143 -0.36 -13.01 16.80
CA ILE A 143 0.31 -13.06 15.51
C ILE A 143 0.14 -11.68 14.87
N TYR A 144 1.24 -11.13 14.36
CA TYR A 144 1.29 -9.86 13.65
C TYR A 144 1.72 -10.14 12.21
N PRO A 145 1.32 -9.30 11.24
CA PRO A 145 0.60 -8.02 11.41
C PRO A 145 -0.90 -8.20 11.65
N ILE A 146 -1.57 -7.14 12.12
CA ILE A 146 -3.03 -7.10 12.31
C ILE A 146 -3.59 -5.75 11.86
N CYS A 147 -4.76 -5.75 11.23
CA CYS A 147 -5.55 -4.54 11.03
C CYS A 147 -6.46 -4.36 12.26
N GLN A 148 -6.37 -3.21 12.92
CA GLN A 148 -7.17 -2.91 14.11
C GLN A 148 -8.47 -2.21 13.74
N ASP A 149 -8.46 -1.43 12.66
CA ASP A 149 -9.54 -0.51 12.32
C ASP A 149 -9.34 0.04 10.91
N GLY A 150 -10.39 0.64 10.35
CA GLY A 150 -10.35 1.29 9.05
C GLY A 150 -11.74 1.70 8.58
N GLU A 151 -11.79 2.38 7.45
CA GLU A 151 -13.03 2.91 6.89
C GLU A 151 -12.98 2.88 5.36
N LEU A 152 -14.14 2.58 4.78
CA LEU A 152 -14.39 2.42 3.34
C LEU A 152 -13.57 1.31 2.66
N ALA A 153 -14.11 0.75 1.58
CA ALA A 153 -13.32 -0.14 0.72
C ALA A 153 -12.20 0.66 0.04
N ALA A 154 -11.10 -0.01 -0.28
CA ALA A 154 -10.05 0.61 -1.08
C ALA A 154 -10.48 0.71 -2.55
N PRO A 155 -9.88 1.63 -3.33
CA PRO A 155 -10.07 1.65 -4.77
C PRO A 155 -9.69 0.30 -5.39
N PRO A 156 -10.48 -0.21 -6.36
CA PRO A 156 -10.09 -1.38 -7.13
C PRO A 156 -8.75 -1.15 -7.85
N GLU A 157 -8.00 -2.24 -8.08
CA GLU A 157 -6.80 -2.18 -8.93
C GLU A 157 -7.15 -1.68 -10.34
N ASP A 158 -6.22 -0.94 -10.95
CA ASP A 158 -6.30 -0.43 -12.32
C ASP A 158 -7.57 0.39 -12.64
N CYS A 159 -8.21 1.00 -11.63
CA CYS A 159 -9.43 1.77 -11.87
C CYS A 159 -9.17 3.12 -12.55
N GLY A 160 -7.92 3.58 -12.65
CA GLY A 160 -7.52 4.83 -13.31
C GLY A 160 -7.28 5.98 -12.33
N GLY A 161 -6.69 5.69 -11.17
CA GLY A 161 -6.38 6.66 -10.13
C GLY A 161 -7.63 7.30 -9.52
N ILE A 162 -7.47 8.46 -8.88
CA ILE A 162 -8.55 9.19 -8.19
C ILE A 162 -9.77 9.45 -9.12
N PRO A 163 -9.61 9.95 -10.37
CA PRO A 163 -10.76 10.18 -11.25
C PRO A 163 -11.47 8.88 -11.65
N GLY A 164 -10.71 7.79 -11.78
CA GLY A 164 -11.23 6.45 -12.03
C GLY A 164 -12.08 5.92 -10.88
N TYR A 165 -11.56 6.06 -9.67
CA TYR A 165 -12.26 5.69 -8.44
C TYR A 165 -13.54 6.51 -8.23
N ASP A 166 -13.50 7.82 -8.50
CA ASP A 166 -14.69 8.67 -8.38
C ASP A 166 -15.81 8.19 -9.31
N ARG A 167 -15.48 7.82 -10.55
CA ARG A 167 -16.46 7.21 -11.48
C ARG A 167 -17.00 5.87 -10.99
N CYS A 168 -16.15 5.03 -10.39
CA CYS A 168 -16.58 3.78 -9.78
C CYS A 168 -17.57 4.03 -8.62
N PHE A 169 -17.29 5.02 -7.78
CA PHE A 169 -18.16 5.42 -6.69
C PHE A 169 -19.50 5.96 -7.21
N GLU A 170 -19.46 6.86 -8.20
CA GLU A 170 -20.64 7.44 -8.85
C GLU A 170 -21.52 6.38 -9.51
N ALA A 171 -20.92 5.42 -10.21
CA ALA A 171 -21.63 4.30 -10.80
C ALA A 171 -22.31 3.44 -9.72
N PHE A 172 -21.58 3.10 -8.64
CA PHE A 172 -22.12 2.32 -7.53
C PHE A 172 -23.33 2.98 -6.87
N VAL A 173 -23.27 4.29 -6.58
CA VAL A 173 -24.40 5.00 -5.95
C VAL A 173 -25.58 5.18 -6.90
N SER A 174 -25.34 5.19 -8.21
CA SER A 174 -26.39 5.32 -9.23
C SER A 174 -27.06 4.00 -9.59
N ALA A 175 -26.54 2.87 -9.10
CA ALA A 175 -26.99 1.53 -9.49
C ALA A 175 -28.50 1.30 -9.25
N ASP A 176 -29.05 1.79 -8.12
CA ASP A 176 -30.47 1.63 -7.77
C ASP A 176 -31.41 2.51 -8.62
N GLU A 177 -30.88 3.57 -9.26
CA GLU A 177 -31.64 4.54 -10.06
C GLU A 177 -31.32 4.44 -11.56
N LEU A 178 -30.59 3.41 -11.98
CA LEU A 178 -30.10 3.22 -13.34
C LEU A 178 -31.20 3.28 -14.42
N ASP A 179 -32.41 2.81 -14.11
CA ASP A 179 -33.57 2.86 -15.01
C ASP A 179 -34.20 4.25 -15.18
N LEU A 180 -33.83 5.21 -14.32
CA LEU A 180 -34.28 6.60 -14.40
C LEU A 180 -33.36 7.46 -15.29
N ILE A 181 -32.17 6.95 -15.64
CA ILE A 181 -31.22 7.64 -16.50
C ILE A 181 -31.72 7.61 -17.95
N THR A 182 -32.00 8.80 -18.50
CA THR A 182 -32.59 8.93 -19.84
C THR A 182 -31.57 9.09 -20.96
N ASP A 183 -30.34 9.50 -20.65
CA ASP A 183 -29.26 9.54 -21.64
C ASP A 183 -28.74 8.11 -21.85
N PRO A 184 -28.88 7.53 -23.06
CA PRO A 184 -28.45 6.17 -23.32
C PRO A 184 -26.95 5.97 -23.20
N TYR A 185 -26.13 7.00 -23.45
CA TYR A 185 -24.68 6.90 -23.35
C TYR A 185 -24.22 6.86 -21.89
N GLU A 186 -24.82 7.72 -21.05
CA GLU A 186 -24.56 7.74 -19.60
C GLU A 186 -24.97 6.41 -18.96
N LYS A 187 -26.14 5.88 -19.33
CA LYS A 187 -26.62 4.58 -18.85
C LYS A 187 -25.66 3.44 -19.22
N GLU A 188 -25.24 3.39 -20.49
CA GLU A 188 -24.29 2.37 -20.97
C GLU A 188 -22.92 2.49 -20.26
N GLU A 189 -22.43 3.69 -20.01
CA GLU A 189 -21.17 3.90 -19.27
C GLU A 189 -21.26 3.35 -17.83
N ILE A 190 -22.34 3.66 -17.10
CA ILE A 190 -22.55 3.16 -15.74
C ILE A 190 -22.71 1.63 -15.73
N GLU A 191 -23.47 1.06 -16.66
CA GLU A 191 -23.63 -0.39 -16.81
C GLU A 191 -22.28 -1.09 -17.00
N ASN A 192 -21.42 -0.55 -17.87
CA ASN A 192 -20.09 -1.09 -18.12
C ASN A 192 -19.20 -1.02 -16.85
N ILE A 193 -19.27 0.08 -16.10
CA ILE A 193 -18.51 0.23 -14.85
C ILE A 193 -19.02 -0.77 -13.80
N LEU A 194 -20.34 -0.92 -13.64
CA LEU A 194 -20.92 -1.86 -12.68
C LEU A 194 -20.57 -3.32 -13.02
N GLU A 195 -20.58 -3.69 -14.31
CA GLU A 195 -20.14 -5.01 -14.75
C GLU A 195 -18.66 -5.24 -14.40
N TRP A 196 -17.80 -4.24 -14.61
CA TRP A 196 -16.39 -4.31 -14.27
C TRP A 196 -16.13 -4.40 -12.77
N LEU A 197 -16.90 -3.66 -11.95
CA LEU A 197 -16.78 -3.66 -10.48
C LEU A 197 -17.19 -5.00 -9.85
N GLY A 198 -18.11 -5.73 -10.47
CA GLY A 198 -18.61 -7.01 -9.94
C GLY A 198 -19.19 -6.87 -8.53
N ASP A 199 -18.62 -7.58 -7.57
CA ASP A 199 -19.07 -7.60 -6.16
C ASP A 199 -18.46 -6.49 -5.30
N TRP A 200 -17.63 -5.61 -5.87
CA TRP A 200 -17.01 -4.52 -5.12
C TRP A 200 -18.04 -3.47 -4.67
N GLY A 201 -17.86 -2.94 -3.46
CA GLY A 201 -18.68 -1.84 -2.95
C GLY A 201 -17.89 -0.89 -2.05
N PRO A 202 -18.03 0.45 -2.21
CA PRO A 202 -17.16 1.44 -1.57
C PRO A 202 -17.38 1.61 -0.06
N ILE A 203 -18.55 1.23 0.45
CA ILE A 203 -19.00 1.62 1.81
C ILE A 203 -18.47 0.66 2.88
N THR A 204 -18.30 -0.62 2.55
CA THR A 204 -18.03 -1.66 3.54
C THR A 204 -16.54 -1.88 3.73
N PHE A 205 -16.09 -1.83 4.99
CA PHE A 205 -14.77 -2.29 5.40
C PHE A 205 -14.90 -3.16 6.65
N ASN A 206 -14.24 -4.32 6.66
CA ASN A 206 -14.17 -5.18 7.84
C ASN A 206 -12.71 -5.61 8.10
N PRO A 207 -12.08 -5.11 9.18
CA PRO A 207 -10.68 -5.43 9.47
C PRO A 207 -10.45 -6.92 9.80
N GLU A 208 -11.50 -7.65 10.20
CA GLU A 208 -11.40 -9.09 10.52
C GLU A 208 -11.28 -9.99 9.28
N LEU A 209 -11.60 -9.46 8.08
CA LEU A 209 -11.49 -10.19 6.82
C LEU A 209 -10.10 -10.10 6.20
N ILE A 210 -9.23 -9.21 6.69
CA ILE A 210 -7.89 -9.02 6.14
C ILE A 210 -7.01 -10.22 6.48
N VAL A 211 -6.46 -10.84 5.44
CA VAL A 211 -5.44 -11.87 5.54
C VAL A 211 -4.11 -11.25 5.10
N PHE A 212 -3.12 -11.29 5.99
CA PHE A 212 -1.80 -10.78 5.68
C PHE A 212 -0.90 -11.87 5.14
N ASP A 213 -0.25 -11.59 4.01
CA ASP A 213 0.68 -12.48 3.36
C ASP A 213 2.04 -12.50 4.07
N ASP A 214 2.79 -13.59 3.87
CA ASP A 214 4.20 -13.61 4.26
C ASP A 214 5.01 -12.81 3.22
N PRO A 215 5.69 -11.71 3.61
CA PRO A 215 6.44 -10.88 2.67
C PRO A 215 7.48 -11.67 1.87
N ARG A 216 8.03 -12.74 2.45
CA ARG A 216 8.99 -13.60 1.73
C ARG A 216 8.33 -14.34 0.58
N GLU A 217 7.15 -14.91 0.81
CA GLU A 217 6.44 -15.68 -0.21
C GLU A 217 5.95 -14.76 -1.32
N ARG A 218 5.45 -13.56 -0.98
CA ARG A 218 5.07 -12.54 -1.97
C ARG A 218 6.28 -12.08 -2.80
N PHE A 219 7.42 -11.83 -2.17
CA PHE A 219 8.66 -11.47 -2.86
C PHE A 219 9.14 -12.56 -3.83
N ILE A 220 9.06 -13.83 -3.43
CA ILE A 220 9.45 -14.95 -4.29
C ILE A 220 8.50 -15.07 -5.48
N LYS A 221 7.18 -14.91 -5.29
CA LYS A 221 6.21 -14.91 -6.39
C LYS A 221 6.53 -13.81 -7.41
N ALA A 222 6.86 -12.60 -6.94
CA ALA A 222 7.24 -11.51 -7.84
C ALA A 222 8.49 -11.85 -8.68
N LEU A 223 9.52 -12.48 -8.08
CA LEU A 223 10.71 -12.95 -8.82
C LEU A 223 10.41 -14.05 -9.87
N GLU A 224 9.35 -14.83 -9.68
CA GLU A 224 9.01 -15.95 -10.57
C GLU A 224 8.10 -15.51 -11.74
N LEU A 225 7.51 -14.31 -11.65
CA LEU A 225 6.68 -13.71 -12.69
C LEU A 225 7.49 -12.89 -13.71
N GLU A 226 8.78 -12.64 -13.44
CA GLU A 226 9.77 -12.01 -14.33
C GLU A 226 10.57 -13.04 -15.15
#